data_AF-A0A950XZ14-F1
#
_entry.id   AF-A0A950XZ14-F1
#
_cell.length_a   1.000
_cell.length_b   1.000
_cell.length_c   1.000
_cell.angle_alpha   90.00
_cell.angle_beta   90.00
_cell.angle_gamma   90.00
#
_symmetry.space_group_name_H-M   'P 1'
#
loop_
_entity.id
_entity.type
_entity.pdbx_description
1 polymer ?
#
loop_
_entity_poly.entity_id
_entity_poly.type
_entity_poly.pdbx_seq_one_letter_code
_entity_poly.pdbx_strand_id
1 'polypeptide(L)'
;MRRLGQVLDESRPDALIVFASDHLETFFLKSVPTFSIVCGDTANAVFAGKTWSPAIHQPLAEDLLEKLVRRDFDMAYSQDAELGHSFAAPFEWVLGGRDIPVVPIFINTYLPPLPSPRRCAALGGAIAAVVQQRPERVAVLASGGMSHYPGTSQYYTPDFAFDRWCIHELENGHSHSFLDLTVEQLDEVGNTEMLPWAAVLGARGPQHMELLSYQPTAHHGHAVAIFHPGAPTGAPEPSPYRFENHPFAFYTHPPIASYRLNKLLYDSRWKRELRLRMLQDVTLVGEEYALTPAEIDVLKRVCTFPHNGTDKPALDAEPLVNLGAHPVGALMAVHVLQAEQRRLRS
;
A
#
# COMPACT_ATOMS: atom_id res chain seq x y z
N MET A 1 -4.07 14.14 -9.03
CA MET A 1 -4.04 12.97 -9.95
C MET A 1 -4.10 13.34 -11.43
N ARG A 2 -5.10 14.08 -11.95
CA ARG A 2 -5.17 14.39 -13.41
C ARG A 2 -3.90 15.02 -14.01
N ARG A 3 -3.22 15.90 -13.25
CA ARG A 3 -1.94 16.49 -13.67
C ARG A 3 -0.84 15.42 -13.87
N LEU A 4 -0.83 14.34 -13.10
CA LEU A 4 0.11 13.22 -13.33
C LEU A 4 -0.17 12.55 -14.69
N GLY A 5 -1.44 12.38 -15.07
CA GLY A 5 -1.80 11.90 -16.41
C GLY A 5 -1.30 12.82 -17.52
N GLN A 6 -1.36 14.14 -17.33
CA GLN A 6 -0.79 15.11 -18.28
C GLN A 6 0.72 14.97 -18.41
N VAL A 7 1.43 14.67 -17.31
CA VAL A 7 2.87 14.38 -17.36
C VAL A 7 3.15 13.13 -18.21
N LEU A 8 2.28 12.11 -18.16
CA LEU A 8 2.40 10.96 -19.08
C LEU A 8 2.16 11.39 -20.53
N ASP A 9 1.21 12.28 -20.81
CA ASP A 9 0.96 12.79 -22.17
C ASP A 9 2.16 13.59 -22.70
N GLU A 10 2.74 14.46 -21.87
CA GLU A 10 3.87 15.33 -22.21
C GLU A 10 5.16 14.51 -22.40
N SER A 11 5.43 13.56 -21.50
CA SER A 11 6.63 12.71 -21.55
C SER A 11 6.50 11.53 -22.52
N ARG A 12 5.28 11.16 -22.91
CA ARG A 12 4.93 10.06 -23.84
C ARG A 12 5.67 8.76 -23.50
N PRO A 13 5.63 8.19 -22.30
CA PRO A 13 6.45 7.02 -21.99
C PRO A 13 6.00 5.79 -22.79
N ASP A 14 6.94 4.91 -23.09
CA ASP A 14 6.70 3.62 -23.76
C ASP A 14 6.25 2.55 -22.73
N ALA A 15 6.55 2.75 -21.44
CA ALA A 15 6.06 1.92 -20.33
C ALA A 15 5.96 2.71 -19.01
N LEU A 16 5.09 2.25 -18.10
CA LEU A 16 4.92 2.81 -16.76
C LEU A 16 5.22 1.76 -15.68
N ILE A 17 6.28 1.95 -14.90
CA ILE A 17 6.52 1.18 -13.68
C ILE A 17 5.66 1.77 -12.55
N VAL A 18 4.87 0.92 -11.89
CA VAL A 18 4.04 1.33 -10.73
C VAL A 18 4.52 0.59 -9.50
N PHE A 19 5.11 1.32 -8.55
CA PHE A 19 5.41 0.84 -7.20
C PHE A 19 4.21 1.05 -6.30
N ALA A 20 3.75 0.00 -5.62
CA ALA A 20 2.69 0.15 -4.63
C ALA A 20 2.79 -0.95 -3.55
N SER A 21 2.02 -0.78 -2.47
CA SER A 21 1.79 -1.80 -1.46
C SER A 21 0.64 -2.75 -1.87
N ASP A 22 0.26 -3.66 -0.97
CA ASP A 22 -0.91 -4.54 -1.03
C ASP A 22 -1.61 -4.43 0.34
N HIS A 23 -2.91 -4.72 0.41
CA HIS A 23 -3.66 -4.66 1.66
C HIS A 23 -4.21 -6.05 2.02
N LEU A 24 -3.32 -7.05 1.91
CA LEU A 24 -3.63 -8.47 1.98
C LEU A 24 -4.71 -8.85 0.96
N GLU A 25 -4.76 -8.19 -0.21
CA GLU A 25 -5.58 -8.62 -1.33
C GLU A 25 -4.85 -9.74 -2.08
N THR A 26 -3.66 -9.42 -2.57
CA THR A 26 -2.80 -10.29 -3.37
C THR A 26 -2.02 -11.25 -2.49
N PHE A 27 -1.33 -10.73 -1.48
CA PHE A 27 -0.39 -11.48 -0.66
C PHE A 27 -0.96 -11.68 0.75
N PHE A 28 -1.81 -12.69 0.91
CA PHE A 28 -2.23 -13.08 2.25
C PHE A 28 -1.06 -13.70 3.05
N LEU A 29 -1.25 -13.91 4.36
CA LEU A 29 -0.28 -14.50 5.31
C LEU A 29 0.24 -15.91 4.95
N LYS A 30 -0.13 -16.45 3.79
CA LYS A 30 0.49 -17.65 3.18
C LYS A 30 1.88 -17.35 2.64
N SER A 31 2.07 -16.19 2.04
CA SER A 31 3.35 -15.73 1.49
C SER A 31 3.28 -14.23 1.25
N VAL A 32 4.18 -13.48 1.90
CA VAL A 32 4.31 -12.03 1.72
C VAL A 32 5.76 -11.75 1.32
N PRO A 33 6.03 -11.45 0.04
CA PRO A 33 7.39 -11.18 -0.41
C PRO A 33 7.84 -9.79 0.05
N THR A 34 9.16 -9.55 0.17
CA THR A 34 9.65 -8.17 0.39
C THR A 34 9.39 -7.30 -0.84
N PHE A 35 9.72 -7.85 -2.02
CA PHE A 35 9.48 -7.24 -3.32
C PHE A 35 8.89 -8.29 -4.26
N SER A 36 7.91 -7.91 -5.07
CA SER A 36 7.37 -8.77 -6.13
C SER A 36 7.20 -7.98 -7.42
N ILE A 37 7.36 -8.65 -8.55
CA ILE A 37 7.08 -8.10 -9.89
C ILE A 37 6.02 -8.96 -10.58
N VAL A 38 5.10 -8.32 -11.29
CA VAL A 38 4.09 -9.02 -12.10
C VAL A 38 4.53 -9.04 -13.56
N CYS A 39 4.63 -10.24 -14.14
CA CYS A 39 5.23 -10.47 -15.46
C CYS A 39 4.25 -11.11 -16.47
N GLY A 40 2.95 -11.20 -16.14
CA GLY A 40 1.92 -11.71 -17.05
C GLY A 40 1.64 -10.83 -18.27
N ASP A 41 0.50 -11.09 -18.92
CA ASP A 41 0.04 -10.31 -20.08
C ASP A 41 -0.71 -9.03 -19.69
N THR A 42 -1.40 -9.07 -18.55
CA THR A 42 -2.30 -8.02 -18.06
C THR A 42 -2.16 -7.84 -16.55
N ALA A 43 -2.18 -6.59 -16.09
CA ALA A 43 -2.16 -6.27 -14.68
C ALA A 43 -3.60 -6.11 -14.17
N ASN A 44 -4.16 -7.17 -13.60
CA ASN A 44 -5.56 -7.18 -13.16
C ASN A 44 -5.68 -6.60 -11.75
N ALA A 45 -6.25 -5.40 -11.62
CA ALA A 45 -6.61 -4.81 -10.34
C ALA A 45 -8.12 -4.86 -10.12
N VAL A 46 -8.56 -5.33 -8.95
CA VAL A 46 -9.98 -5.46 -8.60
C VAL A 46 -10.26 -4.69 -7.31
N PHE A 47 -11.14 -3.69 -7.40
CA PHE A 47 -11.55 -2.92 -6.22
C PHE A 47 -12.91 -2.28 -6.40
N ALA A 48 -13.68 -2.22 -5.31
CA ALA A 48 -14.99 -1.57 -5.25
C ALA A 48 -15.98 -2.00 -6.37
N GLY A 49 -15.90 -3.26 -6.82
CA GLY A 49 -16.77 -3.80 -7.87
C GLY A 49 -16.38 -3.40 -9.31
N LYS A 50 -15.19 -2.82 -9.50
CA LYS A 50 -14.59 -2.52 -10.79
C LYS A 50 -13.32 -3.34 -11.00
N THR A 51 -12.98 -3.55 -12.27
CA THR A 51 -11.74 -4.22 -12.71
C THR A 51 -11.00 -3.32 -13.69
N TRP A 52 -9.69 -3.24 -13.51
CA TRP A 52 -8.76 -2.58 -14.43
C TRP A 52 -7.73 -3.59 -14.91
N SER A 53 -7.46 -3.61 -16.22
CA SER A 53 -6.59 -4.62 -16.86
C SER A 53 -5.68 -4.01 -17.92
N PRO A 54 -4.83 -3.00 -17.60
CA PRO A 54 -3.84 -2.53 -18.58
C PRO A 54 -2.87 -3.66 -18.97
N ALA A 55 -2.37 -3.60 -20.20
CA ALA A 55 -1.35 -4.52 -20.68
C ALA A 55 -0.07 -4.39 -19.87
N ILE A 56 0.64 -5.50 -19.65
CA ILE A 56 1.96 -5.50 -19.03
C ILE A 56 3.04 -5.37 -20.12
N HIS A 57 4.07 -4.55 -19.87
CA HIS A 57 5.23 -4.48 -20.76
C HIS A 57 6.17 -5.68 -20.50
N GLN A 58 5.76 -6.87 -20.96
CA GLN A 58 6.42 -8.15 -20.64
C GLN A 58 7.95 -8.15 -20.90
N PRO A 59 8.49 -7.66 -22.04
CA PRO A 59 9.94 -7.64 -22.27
C PRO A 59 10.73 -6.75 -21.31
N LEU A 60 10.07 -5.79 -20.67
CA LEU A 60 10.68 -4.94 -19.63
C LEU A 60 10.58 -5.64 -18.28
N ALA A 61 9.41 -6.21 -17.95
CA ALA A 61 9.20 -6.91 -16.69
C ALA A 61 10.15 -8.12 -16.52
N GLU A 62 10.31 -8.95 -17.55
CA GLU A 62 11.20 -10.12 -17.53
C GLU A 62 12.67 -9.71 -17.44
N ASP A 63 13.10 -8.71 -18.21
CA ASP A 63 14.47 -8.20 -18.18
C ASP A 63 14.79 -7.55 -16.83
N LEU A 64 13.84 -6.81 -16.24
CA LEU A 64 13.98 -6.28 -14.87
C LEU A 64 14.11 -7.42 -13.86
N LEU A 65 13.24 -8.44 -13.90
CA LEU A 65 13.31 -9.58 -12.98
C LEU A 65 14.69 -10.25 -13.03
N GLU A 66 15.15 -10.63 -14.22
CA GLU A 66 16.45 -11.29 -14.40
C GLU A 66 17.59 -10.42 -13.86
N LYS A 67 17.62 -9.14 -14.25
CA LYS A 67 18.71 -8.22 -13.94
C LYS A 67 18.69 -7.74 -12.49
N LEU A 68 17.56 -7.74 -11.82
CA LEU A 68 17.44 -7.45 -10.39
C LEU A 68 17.92 -8.63 -9.54
N VAL A 69 17.53 -9.86 -9.91
CA VAL A 69 18.03 -11.07 -9.25
C VAL A 69 19.56 -11.17 -9.38
N ARG A 70 20.13 -10.85 -10.56
CA ARG A 70 21.59 -10.77 -10.76
C ARG A 70 22.28 -9.62 -10.01
N ARG A 71 21.53 -8.70 -9.42
CA ARG A 71 22.01 -7.60 -8.56
C ARG A 71 21.68 -7.84 -7.08
N ASP A 72 21.50 -9.11 -6.69
CA ASP A 72 21.24 -9.53 -5.31
C ASP A 72 19.96 -8.91 -4.70
N PHE A 73 18.92 -8.75 -5.54
CA PHE A 73 17.55 -8.53 -5.07
C PHE A 73 16.74 -9.83 -5.19
N ASP A 74 16.27 -10.32 -4.04
CA ASP A 74 15.38 -11.48 -3.96
C ASP A 74 13.94 -11.10 -4.36
N MET A 75 13.72 -10.98 -5.67
CA MET A 75 12.42 -10.65 -6.24
C MET A 75 11.51 -11.87 -6.29
N ALA A 76 10.27 -11.73 -5.82
CA ALA A 76 9.22 -12.69 -6.11
C ALA A 76 8.63 -12.45 -7.51
N TYR A 77 8.43 -13.52 -8.26
CA TYR A 77 7.71 -13.51 -9.52
C TYR A 77 6.22 -13.80 -9.27
N SER A 78 5.35 -13.06 -9.96
CA SER A 78 3.95 -13.44 -10.11
C SER A 78 3.52 -13.30 -11.58
N GLN A 79 2.77 -14.28 -12.08
CA GLN A 79 2.22 -14.22 -13.42
C GLN A 79 0.90 -13.44 -13.46
N ASP A 80 -0.01 -13.77 -12.55
CA ASP A 80 -1.43 -13.39 -12.60
C ASP A 80 -1.93 -12.85 -11.24
N ALA A 81 -1.08 -12.12 -10.53
CA ALA A 81 -1.45 -11.51 -9.25
C ALA A 81 -2.71 -10.63 -9.42
N GLU A 82 -3.74 -10.89 -8.61
CA GLU A 82 -4.91 -10.00 -8.49
C GLU A 82 -4.54 -8.83 -7.59
N LEU A 83 -4.41 -7.64 -8.17
CA LEU A 83 -3.93 -6.43 -7.52
C LEU A 83 -5.04 -5.69 -6.79
N GLY A 84 -4.70 -5.08 -5.66
CA GLY A 84 -5.60 -4.28 -4.84
C GLY A 84 -5.76 -2.82 -5.28
N HIS A 85 -6.37 -2.04 -4.39
CA HIS A 85 -6.71 -0.64 -4.64
C HIS A 85 -5.51 0.30 -4.79
N SER A 86 -4.37 -0.08 -4.21
CA SER A 86 -3.09 0.61 -4.34
C SER A 86 -2.61 0.69 -5.80
N PHE A 87 -2.96 -0.29 -6.63
CA PHE A 87 -2.71 -0.28 -8.09
C PHE A 87 -3.91 0.24 -8.87
N ALA A 88 -5.14 -0.08 -8.43
CA ALA A 88 -6.36 0.39 -9.09
C ALA A 88 -6.45 1.93 -9.15
N ALA A 89 -6.07 2.65 -8.09
CA ALA A 89 -6.14 4.10 -8.05
C ALA A 89 -5.21 4.77 -9.10
N PRO A 90 -3.92 4.39 -9.22
CA PRO A 90 -3.08 4.76 -10.37
C PRO A 90 -3.70 4.43 -11.74
N PHE A 91 -4.26 3.24 -11.91
CA PHE A 91 -4.83 2.82 -13.20
C PHE A 91 -6.06 3.66 -13.58
N GLU A 92 -6.95 3.95 -12.63
CA GLU A 92 -8.14 4.79 -12.86
C GLU A 92 -7.75 6.26 -13.11
N TRP A 93 -6.92 6.85 -12.24
CA TRP A 93 -6.79 8.30 -12.16
C TRP A 93 -5.56 8.89 -12.84
N VAL A 94 -4.52 8.08 -13.09
CA VAL A 94 -3.26 8.51 -13.71
C VAL A 94 -3.14 7.92 -15.10
N LEU A 95 -3.20 6.59 -15.23
CA LEU A 95 -3.20 5.93 -16.54
C LEU A 95 -4.45 6.33 -17.32
N GLY A 96 -5.64 6.20 -16.70
CA GLY A 96 -6.88 6.81 -17.17
C GLY A 96 -7.25 6.42 -18.61
N GLY A 97 -7.02 5.16 -18.99
CA GLY A 97 -7.31 4.62 -20.32
C GLY A 97 -6.25 4.89 -21.40
N ARG A 98 -5.12 5.52 -21.05
CA ARG A 98 -3.97 5.61 -21.96
C ARG A 98 -3.44 4.22 -22.30
N ASP A 99 -3.09 4.02 -23.57
CA ASP A 99 -2.46 2.80 -24.06
C ASP A 99 -0.96 2.81 -23.77
N ILE A 100 -0.61 2.83 -22.47
CA ILE A 100 0.76 2.72 -21.96
C ILE A 100 0.83 1.43 -21.15
N PRO A 101 1.62 0.43 -21.58
CA PRO A 101 1.75 -0.81 -20.84
C PRO A 101 2.47 -0.58 -19.49
N VAL A 102 2.10 -1.35 -18.48
CA VAL A 102 2.57 -1.17 -17.09
C VAL A 102 3.55 -2.27 -16.67
N VAL A 103 4.32 -2.01 -15.61
CA VAL A 103 5.06 -3.03 -14.87
C VAL A 103 4.75 -2.83 -13.38
N PRO A 104 3.82 -3.63 -12.80
CA PRO A 104 3.49 -3.56 -11.38
C PRO A 104 4.62 -4.16 -10.53
N ILE A 105 5.10 -3.38 -9.55
CA ILE A 105 6.08 -3.83 -8.56
C ILE A 105 5.50 -3.59 -7.18
N PHE A 106 5.32 -4.67 -6.44
CA PHE A 106 4.89 -4.64 -5.05
C PHE A 106 6.08 -4.45 -4.11
N ILE A 107 5.91 -3.61 -3.09
CA ILE A 107 6.82 -3.44 -1.97
C ILE A 107 6.04 -3.71 -0.69
N ASN A 108 6.57 -4.56 0.19
CA ASN A 108 5.95 -4.86 1.48
C ASN A 108 6.02 -3.66 2.43
N THR A 109 4.86 -3.25 2.94
CA THR A 109 4.69 -2.11 3.85
C THR A 109 3.90 -2.45 5.11
N TYR A 110 3.41 -3.70 5.25
CA TYR A 110 2.43 -4.05 6.28
C TYR A 110 2.78 -5.29 7.10
N LEU A 111 3.72 -6.14 6.66
CA LEU A 111 4.11 -7.33 7.43
C LEU A 111 5.64 -7.34 7.67
N PRO A 112 6.12 -7.06 8.89
CA PRO A 112 7.53 -7.06 9.20
C PRO A 112 8.23 -8.41 8.92
N PRO A 113 9.57 -8.42 8.86
CA PRO A 113 10.43 -7.23 8.74
C PRO A 113 10.17 -6.51 7.41
N LEU A 114 10.05 -5.18 7.47
CA LEU A 114 9.87 -4.34 6.29
C LEU A 114 11.24 -4.00 5.68
N PRO A 115 11.35 -3.82 4.35
CA PRO A 115 12.57 -3.28 3.76
C PRO A 115 12.80 -1.85 4.26
N SER A 116 14.05 -1.48 4.52
CA SER A 116 14.37 -0.10 4.88
C SER A 116 14.15 0.86 3.70
N PRO A 117 13.94 2.16 3.94
CA PRO A 117 13.86 3.15 2.87
C PRO A 117 15.09 3.12 1.96
N ARG A 118 16.31 2.96 2.52
CA ARG A 118 17.54 2.77 1.74
C ARG A 118 17.50 1.54 0.83
N ARG A 119 16.93 0.41 1.29
CA ARG A 119 16.80 -0.80 0.47
C ARG A 119 15.81 -0.60 -0.68
N CYS A 120 14.70 0.09 -0.43
CA CYS A 120 13.73 0.48 -1.47
C CYS A 120 14.35 1.45 -2.48
N ALA A 121 15.12 2.45 -2.04
CA ALA A 121 15.86 3.33 -2.95
C ALA A 121 16.92 2.57 -3.77
N ALA A 122 17.63 1.62 -3.16
CA ALA A 122 18.56 0.77 -3.89
C ALA A 122 17.86 -0.06 -4.98
N LEU A 123 16.65 -0.58 -4.71
CA LEU A 123 15.83 -1.26 -5.73
C LEU A 123 15.50 -0.30 -6.89
N GLY A 124 15.04 0.91 -6.58
CA GLY A 124 14.78 1.95 -7.57
C GLY A 124 16.00 2.25 -8.44
N GLY A 125 17.17 2.45 -7.83
CA GLY A 125 18.42 2.71 -8.54
C GLY A 125 18.87 1.54 -9.41
N ALA A 126 18.67 0.31 -8.95
CA ALA A 126 18.94 -0.88 -9.74
C ALA A 126 18.01 -0.97 -10.97
N ILE A 127 16.71 -0.69 -10.81
CA ILE A 127 15.74 -0.60 -11.91
C ILE A 127 16.16 0.47 -12.92
N ALA A 128 16.56 1.65 -12.44
CA ALA A 128 17.02 2.73 -13.29
C ALA A 128 18.25 2.35 -14.12
N ALA A 129 19.22 1.65 -13.50
CA ALA A 129 20.40 1.16 -14.19
C ALA A 129 20.08 0.12 -15.28
N VAL A 130 19.02 -0.68 -15.10
CA VAL A 130 18.52 -1.58 -16.15
C VAL A 130 17.86 -0.80 -17.27
N VAL A 131 16.95 0.11 -16.94
CA VAL A 131 16.22 0.94 -17.92
C VAL A 131 17.15 1.80 -18.76
N GLN A 132 18.24 2.33 -18.20
CA GLN A 132 19.23 3.12 -18.95
C GLN A 132 19.93 2.34 -20.08
N GLN A 133 19.90 1.01 -20.04
CA GLN A 133 20.47 0.13 -21.07
C GLN A 133 19.45 -0.26 -22.14
N ARG A 134 18.24 0.30 -22.07
CA ARG A 134 17.11 -0.03 -22.92
C ARG A 134 16.67 1.18 -23.75
N PRO A 135 16.09 0.95 -24.95
CA PRO A 135 15.61 2.04 -25.80
C PRO A 135 14.31 2.70 -25.28
N GLU A 136 13.53 2.00 -24.45
CA GLU A 136 12.25 2.49 -23.96
C GLU A 136 12.38 3.70 -23.01
N ARG A 137 11.48 4.67 -23.18
CA ARG A 137 11.29 5.76 -22.21
C ARG A 137 10.32 5.31 -21.16
N VAL A 138 10.81 5.10 -19.94
CA VAL A 138 10.01 4.56 -18.84
C VAL A 138 9.64 5.67 -17.86
N ALA A 139 8.34 5.79 -17.58
CA ALA A 139 7.83 6.56 -16.45
C ALA A 139 7.77 5.70 -15.20
N VAL A 140 7.91 6.32 -14.03
CA VAL A 140 7.87 5.65 -12.73
C VAL A 140 6.87 6.38 -11.84
N LEU A 141 6.02 5.61 -11.16
CA LEU A 141 4.99 6.11 -10.26
C LEU A 141 5.02 5.31 -8.96
N ALA A 142 4.82 5.97 -7.82
CA ALA A 142 4.54 5.32 -6.55
C ALA A 142 3.11 5.62 -6.07
N SER A 143 2.50 4.65 -5.40
CA SER A 143 1.25 4.80 -4.65
C SER A 143 1.43 4.33 -3.22
N GLY A 144 0.79 5.01 -2.27
CA GLY A 144 0.91 4.80 -0.83
C GLY A 144 1.20 6.11 -0.08
N GLY A 145 0.95 6.11 1.23
CA GLY A 145 1.11 7.26 2.10
C GLY A 145 -0.02 8.31 2.00
N MET A 146 0.03 9.42 2.73
CA MET A 146 1.00 9.73 3.79
C MET A 146 0.52 9.21 5.15
N SER A 147 0.64 9.97 6.25
CA SER A 147 0.38 9.47 7.60
C SER A 147 -1.02 8.87 7.74
N HIS A 148 -1.09 7.62 8.18
CA HIS A 148 -2.33 6.92 8.58
C HIS A 148 -2.05 5.59 9.29
N TYR A 149 -3.06 5.07 9.99
CA TYR A 149 -2.90 3.86 10.82
C TYR A 149 -4.08 2.87 10.65
N PRO A 150 -4.24 2.27 9.46
CA PRO A 150 -5.41 1.49 9.09
C PRO A 150 -5.65 0.28 9.99
N GLY A 151 -6.82 0.28 10.62
CA GLY A 151 -7.27 -0.80 11.51
C GLY A 151 -6.68 -0.73 12.92
N THR A 152 -5.93 0.30 13.26
CA THR A 152 -5.37 0.48 14.61
C THR A 152 -6.23 1.45 15.44
N SER A 153 -5.93 1.55 16.74
CA SER A 153 -6.51 2.58 17.61
C SER A 153 -6.19 4.02 17.18
N GLN A 154 -5.13 4.22 16.40
CA GLN A 154 -4.68 5.52 15.88
C GLN A 154 -5.31 5.90 14.53
N TYR A 155 -6.27 5.12 14.02
CA TYR A 155 -6.80 5.31 12.67
C TYR A 155 -7.31 6.73 12.37
N TYR A 156 -7.85 7.42 13.39
CA TYR A 156 -8.37 8.79 13.28
C TYR A 156 -7.40 9.87 13.78
N THR A 157 -6.13 9.52 13.99
CA THR A 157 -5.08 10.46 14.46
C THR A 157 -3.83 10.44 13.56
N PRO A 158 -3.94 10.80 12.26
CA PRO A 158 -2.77 10.92 11.39
C PRO A 158 -1.74 11.94 11.91
N ASP A 159 -0.46 11.68 11.66
CA ASP A 159 0.62 12.64 11.95
C ASP A 159 0.84 13.62 10.78
N PHE A 160 -0.05 14.61 10.68
CA PHE A 160 0.07 15.65 9.66
C PHE A 160 1.29 16.57 9.85
N ALA A 161 1.93 16.57 11.02
CA ALA A 161 3.14 17.36 11.26
C ALA A 161 4.32 16.69 10.57
N PHE A 162 4.46 15.36 10.71
CA PHE A 162 5.40 14.57 9.94
C PHE A 162 5.18 14.74 8.44
N ASP A 163 3.93 14.68 7.96
CA ASP A 163 3.63 14.79 6.53
C ASP A 163 4.15 16.11 5.95
N ARG A 164 3.88 17.23 6.64
CA ARG A 164 4.35 18.56 6.22
C ARG A 164 5.86 18.69 6.25
N TRP A 165 6.51 18.11 7.26
CA TRP A 165 7.96 18.07 7.34
C TRP A 165 8.56 17.26 6.19
N CYS A 166 8.05 16.05 5.94
CA CYS A 166 8.54 15.17 4.88
C CYS A 166 8.37 15.82 3.50
N ILE A 167 7.20 16.42 3.25
CA ILE A 167 6.97 17.21 2.03
C ILE A 167 8.00 18.32 1.90
N HIS A 168 8.22 19.12 2.95
CA HIS A 168 9.17 20.23 2.93
C HIS A 168 10.60 19.77 2.60
N GLU A 169 11.07 18.69 3.23
CA GLU A 169 12.40 18.13 2.97
C GLU A 169 12.52 17.63 1.52
N LEU A 170 11.49 16.95 1.00
CA LEU A 170 11.49 16.44 -0.38
C LEU A 170 11.39 17.56 -1.44
N GLU A 171 10.63 18.63 -1.19
CA GLU A 171 10.59 19.81 -2.08
C GLU A 171 11.94 20.52 -2.14
N ASN A 172 12.72 20.48 -1.06
CA ASN A 172 14.08 21.03 -0.99
C ASN A 172 15.16 20.04 -1.44
N GLY A 173 14.78 18.89 -2.01
CA GLY A 173 15.74 17.91 -2.53
C GLY A 173 16.51 17.15 -1.45
N HIS A 174 16.09 17.24 -0.18
CA HIS A 174 16.70 16.53 0.94
C HIS A 174 16.17 15.11 1.03
N SER A 175 16.31 14.32 -0.03
CA SER A 175 15.80 12.93 -0.06
C SER A 175 16.38 12.08 1.08
N HIS A 176 17.60 12.38 1.55
CA HIS A 176 18.22 11.72 2.69
C HIS A 176 17.42 11.86 3.99
N SER A 177 16.72 12.97 4.20
CA SER A 177 15.87 13.18 5.39
C SER A 177 14.82 12.07 5.53
N PHE A 178 14.28 11.57 4.40
CA PHE A 178 13.36 10.44 4.37
C PHE A 178 14.09 9.09 4.26
N LEU A 179 15.09 8.98 3.40
CA LEU A 179 15.78 7.70 3.13
C LEU A 179 16.57 7.17 4.33
N ASP A 180 16.89 8.03 5.30
CA ASP A 180 17.68 7.68 6.48
C ASP A 180 16.81 7.31 7.69
N LEU A 181 15.48 7.37 7.54
CA LEU A 181 14.54 6.92 8.56
C LEU A 181 14.60 5.39 8.71
N THR A 182 14.40 4.96 9.95
CA THR A 182 14.16 3.56 10.30
C THR A 182 12.72 3.16 10.00
N VAL A 183 12.45 1.86 9.88
CA VAL A 183 11.07 1.37 9.67
C VAL A 183 10.20 1.60 10.91
N GLU A 184 10.81 1.62 12.11
CA GLU A 184 10.17 1.96 13.37
C GLU A 184 9.72 3.42 13.40
N GLN A 185 10.55 4.35 12.92
CA GLN A 185 10.18 5.77 12.79
C GLN A 185 9.05 5.97 11.77
N LEU A 186 9.05 5.19 10.69
CA LEU A 186 7.94 5.22 9.72
C LEU A 186 6.66 4.61 10.29
N ASP A 187 6.73 3.53 11.05
CA ASP A 187 5.57 2.96 11.77
C ASP A 187 5.01 3.98 12.78
N GLU A 188 5.89 4.65 13.53
CA GLU A 188 5.51 5.66 14.53
C GLU A 188 4.67 6.80 13.98
N VAL A 189 4.97 7.25 12.78
CA VAL A 189 4.27 8.37 12.12
C VAL A 189 3.26 7.90 11.07
N GLY A 190 2.93 6.60 11.04
CA GLY A 190 1.92 6.02 10.15
C GLY A 190 2.27 6.07 8.66
N ASN A 191 3.56 5.96 8.32
CA ASN A 191 4.10 6.19 6.97
C ASN A 191 4.94 5.02 6.43
N THR A 192 4.73 3.79 6.90
CA THR A 192 5.35 2.60 6.28
C THR A 192 4.94 2.45 4.81
N GLU A 193 3.76 2.95 4.42
CA GLU A 193 3.30 2.97 3.03
C GLU A 193 3.97 4.03 2.14
N MET A 194 4.92 4.80 2.66
CA MET A 194 5.81 5.64 1.84
C MET A 194 7.05 4.87 1.33
N LEU A 195 7.25 3.60 1.69
CA LEU A 195 8.36 2.80 1.14
C LEU A 195 8.38 2.71 -0.40
N PRO A 196 7.23 2.67 -1.12
CA PRO A 196 7.19 2.86 -2.58
C PRO A 196 7.78 4.19 -3.06
N TRP A 197 7.65 5.27 -2.29
CA TRP A 197 8.25 6.56 -2.63
C TRP A 197 9.77 6.50 -2.57
N ALA A 198 10.35 5.74 -1.62
CA ALA A 198 11.80 5.53 -1.57
C ALA A 198 12.33 4.90 -2.87
N ALA A 199 11.57 3.99 -3.50
CA ALA A 199 11.95 3.42 -4.80
C ALA A 199 11.95 4.48 -5.91
N VAL A 200 10.99 5.42 -5.93
CA VAL A 200 11.00 6.55 -6.86
C VAL A 200 12.21 7.47 -6.62
N LEU A 201 12.50 7.78 -5.35
CA LEU A 201 13.66 8.60 -4.96
C LEU A 201 14.99 7.98 -5.38
N GLY A 202 15.10 6.64 -5.33
CA GLY A 202 16.28 5.93 -5.79
C GLY A 202 16.38 5.72 -7.30
N ALA A 203 15.24 5.73 -8.01
CA ALA A 203 15.21 5.47 -9.45
C ALA A 203 15.81 6.59 -10.32
N ARG A 204 16.23 7.72 -9.72
CA ARG A 204 16.83 8.85 -10.46
C ARG A 204 17.94 9.52 -9.66
N GLY A 205 18.74 10.33 -10.36
CA GLY A 205 19.77 11.19 -9.77
C GLY A 205 19.16 12.36 -8.97
N PRO A 206 19.92 13.45 -8.72
CA PRO A 206 19.43 14.60 -7.97
C PRO A 206 18.08 15.08 -8.50
N GLN A 207 17.11 15.22 -7.60
CA GLN A 207 15.74 15.56 -7.91
C GLN A 207 15.15 16.40 -6.78
N HIS A 208 14.11 17.17 -7.11
CA HIS A 208 13.28 17.84 -6.13
C HIS A 208 11.82 17.52 -6.40
N MET A 209 11.03 17.54 -5.34
CA MET A 209 9.59 17.33 -5.41
C MET A 209 8.89 18.67 -5.71
N GLU A 210 7.84 18.63 -6.53
CA GLU A 210 6.80 19.66 -6.60
C GLU A 210 5.53 19.09 -5.98
N LEU A 211 5.06 19.67 -4.87
CA LEU A 211 3.76 19.31 -4.33
C LEU A 211 2.63 19.89 -5.18
N LEU A 212 1.79 19.03 -5.74
CA LEU A 212 0.59 19.46 -6.48
C LEU A 212 -0.60 19.69 -5.56
N SER A 213 -0.75 18.84 -4.54
CA SER A 213 -1.82 18.96 -3.55
C SER A 213 -1.51 18.17 -2.30
N TYR A 214 -1.83 18.74 -1.14
CA TYR A 214 -1.91 18.02 0.12
C TYR A 214 -3.27 18.25 0.77
N GLN A 215 -3.98 17.18 1.12
CA GLN A 215 -5.31 17.22 1.73
C GLN A 215 -5.32 16.38 3.01
N PRO A 216 -5.39 16.99 4.21
CA PRO A 216 -5.66 16.23 5.42
C PRO A 216 -7.10 15.74 5.42
N THR A 217 -7.30 14.46 5.71
CA THR A 217 -8.64 13.86 5.84
C THR A 217 -8.88 13.43 7.29
N ALA A 218 -10.01 12.77 7.57
CA ALA A 218 -10.28 12.27 8.92
C ALA A 218 -9.34 11.14 9.38
N HIS A 219 -8.65 10.46 8.46
CA HIS A 219 -7.89 9.24 8.76
C HIS A 219 -6.58 9.08 7.97
N HIS A 220 -6.27 9.98 7.04
CA HIS A 220 -4.98 9.99 6.35
C HIS A 220 -4.61 11.35 5.75
N GLY A 221 -3.33 11.61 5.55
CA GLY A 221 -2.82 12.69 4.71
C GLY A 221 -2.77 12.25 3.25
N HIS A 222 -3.38 13.01 2.33
CA HIS A 222 -3.39 12.69 0.90
C HIS A 222 -2.52 13.68 0.11
N ALA A 223 -1.33 13.24 -0.30
CA ALA A 223 -0.40 14.00 -1.12
C ALA A 223 -0.38 13.54 -2.58
N VAL A 224 -0.23 14.49 -3.50
CA VAL A 224 0.07 14.23 -4.91
C VAL A 224 1.24 15.12 -5.29
N ALA A 225 2.29 14.54 -5.85
CA ALA A 225 3.51 15.26 -6.19
C ALA A 225 4.14 14.76 -7.50
N ILE A 226 5.02 15.59 -8.07
CA ILE A 226 5.88 15.25 -9.21
C ILE A 226 7.32 15.39 -8.76
N PHE A 227 8.21 14.53 -9.25
CA PHE A 227 9.66 14.68 -9.05
C PHE A 227 10.31 15.20 -10.33
N HIS A 228 10.96 16.36 -10.21
CA HIS A 228 11.68 17.02 -11.31
C HIS A 228 13.17 16.69 -11.25
N PRO A 229 13.84 16.56 -12.40
CA PRO A 229 15.28 16.40 -12.45
C PRO A 229 15.99 17.68 -11.95
N GLY A 230 17.13 17.51 -11.29
CA GLY A 230 17.94 18.59 -10.76
C GLY A 230 17.63 18.92 -9.29
N ALA A 231 18.66 19.36 -8.57
CA ALA A 231 18.51 19.86 -7.21
C ALA A 231 17.88 21.27 -7.22
N PRO A 232 17.09 21.63 -6.20
CA PRO A 232 16.59 22.99 -6.07
C PRO A 232 17.75 23.95 -5.75
N THR A 233 17.69 25.17 -6.27
CA THR A 233 18.71 26.19 -6.03
C THR A 233 18.38 26.99 -4.79
N GLY A 234 19.33 27.10 -3.85
CA GLY A 234 19.16 27.90 -2.64
C GLY A 234 18.27 27.25 -1.57
N ALA A 235 18.19 25.93 -1.54
CA ALA A 235 17.51 25.19 -0.49
C ALA A 235 18.12 25.52 0.89
N PRO A 236 17.29 25.69 1.94
CA PRO A 236 17.77 25.80 3.32
C PRO A 236 18.45 24.49 3.76
N GLU A 237 19.17 24.51 4.88
CA GLU A 237 19.68 23.26 5.47
C GLU A 237 18.53 22.33 5.92
N PRO A 238 18.70 21.00 5.82
CA PRO A 238 17.69 20.05 6.26
C PRO A 238 17.39 20.18 7.75
N SER A 239 16.12 20.03 8.10
CA SER A 239 15.63 20.08 9.48
C SER A 239 15.34 18.66 10.00
N PRO A 240 15.76 18.28 11.22
CA PRO A 240 15.42 16.98 11.76
C PRO A 240 13.95 16.94 12.22
N TYR A 241 13.26 15.83 11.98
CA TYR A 241 12.00 15.54 12.67
C TYR A 241 12.27 14.97 14.06
N ARG A 242 11.45 15.35 15.04
CA ARG A 242 11.55 14.83 16.40
C ARG A 242 10.59 13.66 16.57
N PHE A 243 11.15 12.46 16.66
CA PHE A 243 10.44 11.24 17.00
C PHE A 243 10.38 11.04 18.52
N GLU A 244 9.31 10.41 18.99
CA GLU A 244 9.14 9.88 20.33
C GLU A 244 9.93 8.57 20.54
N ASN A 245 10.27 7.87 19.44
CA ASN A 245 11.04 6.63 19.39
C ASN A 245 10.36 5.48 20.15
N HIS A 246 9.09 5.25 19.85
CA HIS A 246 8.40 4.08 20.39
C HIS A 246 8.80 2.81 19.63
N PRO A 247 8.72 1.61 20.24
CA PRO A 247 8.98 0.36 19.51
C PRO A 247 7.97 0.20 18.37
N PHE A 248 8.34 -0.59 17.36
CA PHE A 248 7.43 -0.98 16.28
C PHE A 248 6.09 -1.49 16.87
N ALA A 249 5.00 -0.78 16.61
CA ALA A 249 3.76 -0.90 17.38
C ALA A 249 2.57 -1.36 16.54
N PHE A 250 2.45 -0.88 15.31
CA PHE A 250 1.19 -1.01 14.58
C PHE A 250 1.14 -2.23 13.68
N TYR A 251 2.14 -2.43 12.84
CA TYR A 251 2.15 -3.54 11.89
C TYR A 251 2.91 -4.76 12.41
N THR A 252 2.55 -5.39 13.52
CA THR A 252 3.33 -6.55 14.01
C THR A 252 2.97 -7.87 13.31
N HIS A 253 3.82 -8.90 13.42
CA HIS A 253 3.44 -10.24 12.99
C HIS A 253 2.19 -10.71 13.76
N PRO A 254 1.11 -11.10 13.06
CA PRO A 254 -0.03 -11.71 13.72
C PRO A 254 0.40 -12.96 14.49
N PRO A 255 -0.05 -13.16 15.74
CA PRO A 255 0.24 -14.38 16.48
C PRO A 255 -0.23 -15.61 15.70
N ILE A 256 0.53 -16.71 15.75
CA ILE A 256 0.15 -17.97 15.07
C ILE A 256 -1.26 -18.42 15.47
N ALA A 257 -1.63 -18.21 16.74
CA ALA A 257 -2.95 -18.54 17.27
C ALA A 257 -4.10 -17.81 16.55
N SER A 258 -3.88 -16.61 16.02
CA SER A 258 -4.90 -15.82 15.32
C SER A 258 -4.96 -16.09 13.82
N TYR A 259 -4.19 -17.05 13.29
CA TYR A 259 -4.19 -17.34 11.85
C TYR A 259 -5.58 -17.72 11.32
N ARG A 260 -6.36 -18.50 12.09
CA ARG A 260 -7.73 -18.90 11.72
C ARG A 260 -8.68 -17.72 11.66
N LEU A 261 -8.59 -16.80 12.63
CA LEU A 261 -9.32 -15.53 12.61
C LEU A 261 -8.95 -14.70 11.38
N ASN A 262 -7.65 -14.50 11.12
CA ASN A 262 -7.18 -13.80 9.93
C ASN A 262 -7.65 -14.46 8.63
N LYS A 263 -7.72 -15.80 8.59
CA LYS A 263 -8.20 -16.55 7.42
C LYS A 263 -9.70 -16.36 7.20
N LEU A 264 -10.52 -16.33 8.25
CA LEU A 264 -11.95 -16.01 8.15
C LEU A 264 -12.16 -14.58 7.62
N LEU A 265 -11.43 -13.61 8.19
CA LEU A 265 -11.50 -12.20 7.77
C LEU A 265 -11.06 -12.02 6.32
N TYR A 266 -9.99 -12.69 5.89
CA TYR A 266 -9.56 -12.70 4.50
C TYR A 266 -10.64 -13.29 3.58
N ASP A 267 -11.14 -14.49 3.89
CA ASP A 267 -12.14 -15.15 3.03
C ASP A 267 -13.45 -14.36 2.93
N SER A 268 -13.86 -13.67 3.99
CA SER A 268 -15.10 -12.88 3.99
C SER A 268 -15.03 -11.70 3.02
N ARG A 269 -13.84 -11.17 2.73
CA ARG A 269 -13.66 -10.09 1.72
C ARG A 269 -14.05 -10.56 0.32
N TRP A 270 -13.75 -11.82 0.00
CA TRP A 270 -13.88 -12.36 -1.36
C TRP A 270 -15.14 -13.20 -1.58
N LYS A 271 -15.61 -13.89 -0.54
CA LYS A 271 -16.75 -14.83 -0.64
C LYS A 271 -18.02 -14.18 -0.13
N ARG A 272 -18.89 -13.76 -1.04
CA ARG A 272 -20.18 -13.15 -0.67
C ARG A 272 -21.05 -14.10 0.13
N GLU A 273 -21.11 -15.37 -0.24
CA GLU A 273 -21.88 -16.41 0.44
C GLU A 273 -21.41 -16.55 1.89
N LEU A 274 -20.10 -16.49 2.13
CA LEU A 274 -19.55 -16.50 3.48
C LEU A 274 -19.99 -15.28 4.29
N ARG A 275 -19.98 -14.08 3.69
CA ARG A 275 -20.48 -12.87 4.38
C ARG A 275 -21.94 -13.01 4.77
N LEU A 276 -22.79 -13.49 3.85
CA LEU A 276 -24.21 -13.70 4.13
C LEU A 276 -24.40 -14.68 5.30
N ARG A 277 -23.62 -15.76 5.35
CA ARG A 277 -23.62 -16.72 6.46
C ARG A 277 -23.14 -16.09 7.77
N MET A 278 -22.08 -15.28 7.74
CA MET A 278 -21.60 -14.57 8.93
C MET A 278 -22.65 -13.60 9.48
N LEU A 279 -23.37 -12.90 8.61
CA LEU A 279 -24.45 -11.98 9.02
C LEU A 279 -25.68 -12.71 9.57
N GLN A 280 -25.86 -13.99 9.22
CA GLN A 280 -26.96 -14.83 9.70
C GLN A 280 -26.61 -15.54 11.01
N ASP A 281 -25.45 -16.21 11.07
CA ASP A 281 -24.95 -16.93 12.24
C ASP A 281 -23.42 -16.99 12.23
N VAL A 282 -22.79 -15.99 12.85
CA VAL A 282 -21.34 -15.93 12.99
C VAL A 282 -20.79 -17.01 13.94
N THR A 283 -21.61 -17.59 14.82
CA THR A 283 -21.18 -18.68 15.72
C THR A 283 -20.82 -19.90 14.89
N LEU A 284 -21.76 -20.33 14.05
CA LEU A 284 -21.61 -21.49 13.19
C LEU A 284 -20.40 -21.33 12.27
N VAL A 285 -20.26 -20.15 11.64
CA VAL A 285 -19.10 -19.86 10.77
C VAL A 285 -17.78 -19.85 11.56
N GLY A 286 -17.78 -19.30 12.79
CA GLY A 286 -16.60 -19.30 13.63
C GLY A 286 -16.15 -20.71 14.04
N GLU A 287 -17.09 -21.60 14.35
CA GLU A 287 -16.84 -23.01 14.65
C GLU A 287 -16.26 -23.76 13.43
N GLU A 288 -16.76 -23.49 12.22
CA GLU A 288 -16.23 -24.06 10.96
C GLU A 288 -14.77 -23.67 10.70
N TYR A 289 -14.39 -22.45 11.08
CA TYR A 289 -13.00 -22.00 11.01
C TYR A 289 -12.18 -22.44 12.23
N ALA A 290 -12.77 -23.19 13.16
CA ALA A 290 -12.17 -23.66 14.40
C ALA A 290 -11.59 -22.50 15.23
N LEU A 291 -12.33 -21.40 15.33
CA LEU A 291 -12.03 -20.28 16.20
C LEU A 291 -12.27 -20.65 17.67
N THR A 292 -11.56 -19.96 18.56
CA THR A 292 -11.74 -20.08 20.00
C THR A 292 -13.08 -19.45 20.43
N PRO A 293 -13.65 -19.85 21.58
CA PRO A 293 -14.85 -19.21 22.11
C PRO A 293 -14.70 -17.69 22.28
N ALA A 294 -13.53 -17.22 22.71
CA ALA A 294 -13.24 -15.79 22.87
C ALA A 294 -13.27 -15.03 21.53
N GLU A 295 -12.70 -15.60 20.46
CA GLU A 295 -12.75 -15.02 19.12
C GLU A 295 -14.18 -14.95 18.58
N ILE A 296 -14.96 -16.02 18.77
CA ILE A 296 -16.36 -16.08 18.37
C ILE A 296 -17.20 -15.02 19.10
N ASP A 297 -16.99 -14.85 20.41
CA ASP A 297 -17.73 -13.86 21.19
C ASP A 297 -17.41 -12.43 20.78
N VAL A 298 -16.16 -12.13 20.42
CA VAL A 298 -15.79 -10.82 19.85
C VAL A 298 -16.42 -10.64 18.47
N LEU A 299 -16.34 -11.64 17.59
CA LEU A 299 -16.94 -11.58 16.25
C LEU A 299 -18.46 -11.33 16.32
N LYS A 300 -19.17 -11.97 17.25
CA LYS A 300 -20.61 -11.69 17.51
C LYS A 300 -20.86 -10.22 17.77
N ARG A 301 -20.06 -9.58 18.63
CA ARG A 301 -20.20 -8.16 18.94
C ARG A 301 -19.86 -7.29 17.74
N VAL A 302 -18.74 -7.57 17.07
CA VAL A 302 -18.29 -6.82 15.89
C VAL A 302 -19.30 -6.91 14.74
N CYS A 303 -19.90 -8.08 14.50
CA CYS A 303 -20.90 -8.28 13.44
C CYS A 303 -22.27 -7.65 13.74
N THR A 304 -22.47 -7.04 14.92
CA THR A 304 -23.60 -6.10 15.13
C THR A 304 -23.33 -4.73 14.49
N PHE A 305 -22.06 -4.46 14.17
CA PHE A 305 -21.49 -3.22 13.65
C PHE A 305 -22.00 -1.95 14.37
N PRO A 306 -21.64 -1.77 15.66
CA PRO A 306 -22.14 -0.66 16.46
C PRO A 306 -21.78 0.72 15.87
N HIS A 307 -20.72 0.80 15.06
CA HIS A 307 -20.32 2.05 14.41
C HIS A 307 -20.76 2.16 12.94
N ASN A 308 -21.50 1.19 12.39
CA ASN A 308 -21.98 1.26 11.01
C ASN A 308 -22.99 2.41 10.82
N GLY A 309 -22.71 3.31 9.89
CA GLY A 309 -23.50 4.52 9.64
C GLY A 309 -23.10 5.73 10.52
N THR A 310 -22.08 5.58 11.36
CA THR A 310 -21.42 6.72 12.03
C THR A 310 -20.31 7.30 11.15
N ASP A 311 -19.69 8.39 11.61
CA ASP A 311 -18.46 8.94 11.05
C ASP A 311 -17.21 8.09 11.38
N LYS A 312 -17.34 7.08 12.25
CA LYS A 312 -16.23 6.24 12.74
C LYS A 312 -16.40 4.72 12.53
N PRO A 313 -16.77 4.24 11.33
CA PRO A 313 -17.05 2.82 11.09
C PRO A 313 -15.84 1.89 11.30
N ALA A 314 -14.61 2.41 11.26
CA ALA A 314 -13.40 1.62 11.42
C ALA A 314 -13.17 1.12 12.86
N LEU A 315 -13.82 1.73 13.86
CA LEU A 315 -13.70 1.31 15.26
C LEU A 315 -14.20 -0.12 15.49
N ASP A 316 -15.03 -0.65 14.59
CA ASP A 316 -15.49 -2.04 14.64
C ASP A 316 -14.35 -3.05 14.40
N ALA A 317 -13.21 -2.63 13.83
CA ALA A 317 -12.06 -3.52 13.60
C ALA A 317 -11.17 -3.71 14.85
N GLU A 318 -11.08 -2.70 15.73
CA GLU A 318 -10.16 -2.70 16.88
C GLU A 318 -10.33 -3.92 17.80
N PRO A 319 -11.55 -4.39 18.14
CA PRO A 319 -11.70 -5.60 18.96
C PRO A 319 -11.09 -6.86 18.31
N LEU A 320 -11.08 -6.96 16.98
CA LEU A 320 -10.46 -8.08 16.26
C LEU A 320 -8.94 -7.96 16.29
N VAL A 321 -8.41 -6.74 16.18
CA VAL A 321 -6.97 -6.48 16.25
C VAL A 321 -6.43 -6.79 17.65
N ASN A 322 -7.21 -6.50 18.70
CA ASN A 322 -6.88 -6.89 20.07
C ASN A 322 -6.84 -8.42 20.29
N LEU A 323 -7.45 -9.21 19.39
CA LEU A 323 -7.31 -10.68 19.34
C LEU A 323 -6.14 -11.16 18.48
N GLY A 324 -5.35 -10.25 17.91
CA GLY A 324 -4.23 -10.56 17.04
C GLY A 324 -4.60 -10.66 15.55
N ALA A 325 -5.78 -10.18 15.13
CA ALA A 325 -6.03 -9.97 13.70
C ALA A 325 -5.09 -8.90 13.14
N HIS A 326 -4.64 -9.06 11.90
CA HIS A 326 -3.86 -8.05 11.22
C HIS A 326 -4.69 -6.75 11.06
N PRO A 327 -4.18 -5.56 11.42
CA PRO A 327 -4.95 -4.31 11.40
C PRO A 327 -5.66 -4.02 10.08
N VAL A 328 -4.91 -3.97 8.98
CA VAL A 328 -5.46 -3.75 7.63
C VAL A 328 -6.46 -4.84 7.23
N GLY A 329 -6.13 -6.11 7.48
CA GLY A 329 -7.01 -7.23 7.15
C GLY A 329 -8.35 -7.17 7.89
N ALA A 330 -8.33 -6.82 9.18
CA ALA A 330 -9.52 -6.63 10.00
C ALA A 330 -10.36 -5.44 9.51
N LEU A 331 -9.73 -4.28 9.27
CA LEU A 331 -10.40 -3.09 8.75
C LEU A 331 -11.13 -3.38 7.43
N MET A 332 -10.42 -4.00 6.48
CA MET A 332 -10.97 -4.30 5.16
C MET A 332 -12.13 -5.31 5.25
N ALA A 333 -12.01 -6.35 6.09
CA ALA A 333 -13.09 -7.30 6.30
C ALA A 333 -14.35 -6.63 6.90
N VAL A 334 -14.17 -5.78 7.91
CA VAL A 334 -15.26 -5.01 8.55
C VAL A 334 -15.96 -4.12 7.53
N HIS A 335 -15.22 -3.36 6.72
CA HIS A 335 -15.81 -2.49 5.69
C HIS A 335 -16.68 -3.27 4.69
N VAL A 336 -16.21 -4.43 4.21
CA VAL A 336 -16.97 -5.26 3.27
C VAL A 336 -18.22 -5.85 3.93
N LEU A 337 -18.12 -6.32 5.18
CA LEU A 337 -19.26 -6.85 5.93
C LEU A 337 -20.32 -5.78 6.23
N GLN A 338 -19.90 -4.58 6.67
CA GLN A 338 -20.80 -3.44 6.86
C GLN A 338 -21.49 -3.04 5.56
N ALA A 339 -20.76 -3.07 4.43
CA ALA A 339 -21.34 -2.79 3.11
C ALA A 339 -22.39 -3.84 2.71
N GLU A 340 -22.13 -5.12 2.96
CA GLU A 340 -23.12 -6.19 2.71
C GLU A 340 -24.35 -6.03 3.62
N GLN A 341 -24.17 -5.70 4.90
CA GLN A 341 -25.28 -5.42 5.81
C GLN A 341 -26.15 -4.26 5.31
N ARG A 342 -25.53 -3.18 4.80
CA ARG A 342 -26.28 -2.06 4.20
C ARG A 342 -27.10 -2.49 2.99
N ARG A 343 -26.55 -3.36 2.13
CA ARG A 343 -27.26 -3.91 0.95
C ARG A 343 -28.44 -4.81 1.31
N LEU A 344 -28.38 -5.52 2.44
CA LEU A 344 -29.50 -6.36 2.90
C LEU A 344 -30.65 -5.55 3.52
N ARG A 345 -30.40 -4.29 3.90
CA ARG A 345 -31.39 -3.37 4.47
C ARG A 345 -32.05 -2.45 3.42
N SER A 346 -31.47 -2.34 2.23
CA SER A 346 -31.95 -1.51 1.11
C SER A 346 -32.93 -2.28 0.21
#